data_AF-A0A3B8MI23-F1
#
_entry.id   AF-A0A3B8MI23-F1
#
_cell.length_a   1.000
_cell.length_b   1.000
_cell.length_c   1.000
_cell.angle_alpha   90.00
_cell.angle_beta   90.00
_cell.angle_gamma   90.00
#
_symmetry.space_group_name_H-M   'P 1'
#
loop_
_entity.id
_entity.type
_entity.pdbx_description
1 polymer ?
#
loop_
_entity_poly.entity_id
_entity_poly.type
_entity_poly.pdbx_seq_one_letter_code
_entity_poly.pdbx_strand_id
1 'polypeptide(L)'
;GFRELFVQMRTKTRAQLVNLAVVKIKEEQDFVDFRLLKYIEILFALELMSESLYFRIKYGTDDEYLIALLRNGFSPELARLVKEDYADLVVVNIPLNQVAVLPGLPDAMRRDERNDILAYEAQTLVSVGLDFAAML
;
A
#
# COMPACT_ATOMS: atom_id res chain seq x y z
N GLY A 1 37.47 4.59 12.70
CA GLY A 1 36.92 3.79 13.82
C GLY A 1 36.38 2.51 13.26
N PHE A 2 36.73 1.36 13.85
CA PHE A 2 36.19 0.06 13.45
C PHE A 2 34.77 -0.09 14.00
N ARG A 3 33.80 -0.47 13.14
CA ARG A 3 32.45 -0.86 13.57
C ARG A 3 32.35 -2.37 13.39
N GLU A 4 31.99 -3.09 14.45
CA GLU A 4 31.71 -4.52 14.35
C GLU A 4 30.45 -4.73 13.50
N LEU A 5 30.57 -5.57 12.46
CA LEU A 5 29.49 -5.87 11.50
C LEU A 5 28.64 -7.08 11.91
N PHE A 6 28.86 -7.62 13.11
CA PHE A 6 28.17 -8.82 13.60
C PHE A 6 27.56 -8.56 14.97
N VAL A 7 26.45 -9.24 15.25
CA VAL A 7 25.80 -9.22 16.57
C VAL A 7 25.88 -10.61 17.17
N GLN A 8 26.49 -10.73 18.35
CA GLN A 8 26.46 -11.97 19.11
C GLN A 8 25.05 -12.21 19.66
N MET A 9 24.33 -13.19 19.10
CA MET A 9 22.95 -13.50 19.50
C MET A 9 22.86 -14.19 20.87
N ARG A 10 23.86 -15.01 21.23
CA ARG A 10 23.86 -15.80 22.48
C ARG A 10 23.86 -14.94 23.76
N THR A 11 24.30 -13.68 23.67
CA THR A 11 24.40 -12.76 24.82
C THR A 11 23.19 -11.85 24.96
N LYS A 12 22.18 -11.98 24.10
CA LYS A 12 21.03 -11.07 24.03
C LYS A 12 19.81 -11.66 24.74
N THR A 13 19.04 -10.79 25.40
CA THR A 13 17.75 -11.18 25.98
C THR A 13 16.70 -11.39 24.89
N ARG A 14 15.59 -12.07 25.22
CA ARG A 14 14.47 -12.26 24.28
C ARG A 14 13.94 -10.94 23.73
N ALA A 15 13.79 -9.91 24.56
CA ALA A 15 13.33 -8.59 24.13
C ALA A 15 14.32 -7.93 23.14
N GLN A 16 15.63 -8.06 23.37
CA GLN A 16 16.64 -7.56 22.45
C GLN A 16 16.65 -8.31 21.12
N LEU A 17 16.43 -9.63 21.14
CA LEU A 17 16.33 -10.45 19.93
C LEU A 17 15.09 -10.07 19.11
N VAL A 18 13.95 -9.85 19.76
CA VAL A 18 12.72 -9.37 19.09
C VAL A 18 12.96 -8.02 18.44
N ASN A 19 13.54 -7.05 19.16
CA ASN A 19 13.83 -5.74 18.60
C ASN A 19 14.84 -5.82 17.45
N LEU A 20 15.86 -6.66 17.56
CA LEU A 20 16.83 -6.88 16.49
C LEU A 20 16.17 -7.47 15.24
N ALA A 21 15.24 -8.42 15.41
CA ALA A 21 14.47 -8.97 14.29
C ALA A 21 13.60 -7.90 13.61
N VAL A 22 12.91 -7.07 14.38
CA VAL A 22 12.10 -5.95 13.84
C VAL A 22 12.97 -4.98 13.05
N VAL A 23 14.12 -4.57 13.60
CA VAL A 23 15.06 -3.68 12.90
C VAL A 23 15.60 -4.32 11.63
N LYS A 24 15.93 -5.62 11.67
CA LYS A 24 16.43 -6.34 10.49
C LYS A 24 15.41 -6.43 9.38
N ILE A 25 14.16 -6.78 9.69
CA ILE A 25 13.07 -6.82 8.72
C ILE A 25 12.89 -5.45 8.06
N LYS A 26 12.93 -4.38 8.87
CA LYS A 26 12.86 -3.02 8.33
C LYS A 26 14.05 -2.67 7.43
N GLU A 27 15.29 -2.99 7.85
CA GLU A 27 16.48 -2.75 7.04
C GLU A 27 16.42 -3.47 5.68
N GLU A 28 15.90 -4.70 5.65
CA GLU A 28 15.72 -5.47 4.42
C GLU A 28 14.63 -4.87 3.52
N GLN A 29 13.49 -4.47 4.09
CA GLN A 29 12.43 -3.78 3.36
C GLN A 29 12.95 -2.47 2.75
N ASP A 30 13.61 -1.63 3.56
CA ASP A 30 14.22 -0.38 3.10
C ASP A 30 15.26 -0.63 1.99
N PHE A 31 16.02 -1.72 2.05
CA PHE A 31 16.97 -2.08 0.99
C PHE A 31 16.25 -2.41 -0.33
N VAL A 32 15.20 -3.22 -0.28
CA VAL A 32 14.40 -3.57 -1.47
C VAL A 32 13.80 -2.29 -2.07
N ASP A 33 13.17 -1.48 -1.24
CA ASP A 33 12.45 -0.29 -1.69
C ASP A 33 13.39 0.80 -2.23
N PHE A 34 14.46 1.12 -1.52
CA PHE A 34 15.33 2.24 -1.89
C PHE A 34 16.49 1.86 -2.82
N ARG A 35 16.81 0.58 -2.97
CA ARG A 35 17.87 0.12 -3.87
C ARG A 35 17.37 -0.74 -5.01
N LEU A 36 16.62 -1.80 -4.75
CA LEU A 36 16.20 -2.73 -5.82
C LEU A 36 15.14 -2.12 -6.73
N LEU A 37 14.11 -1.47 -6.18
CA LEU A 37 13.03 -0.88 -7.00
C LEU A 37 13.54 0.13 -8.03
N LYS A 38 14.58 0.92 -7.71
CA LYS A 38 15.17 1.87 -8.66
C LYS A 38 15.69 1.18 -9.92
N TYR A 39 16.32 0.02 -9.79
CA TYR A 39 16.79 -0.75 -10.95
C TYR A 39 15.61 -1.31 -11.74
N ILE A 40 14.57 -1.78 -11.05
CA ILE A 40 13.33 -2.26 -11.69
C ILE A 40 12.66 -1.14 -12.50
N GLU A 41 12.59 0.08 -11.96
CA GLU A 41 12.04 1.24 -12.66
C GLU A 41 12.86 1.60 -13.90
N ILE A 42 14.19 1.52 -13.85
CA ILE A 42 15.06 1.73 -15.02
C ILE A 42 14.80 0.65 -16.08
N LEU A 43 14.71 -0.62 -15.67
CA LEU A 43 14.43 -1.72 -16.61
C LEU A 43 13.06 -1.57 -17.28
N PHE A 44 12.06 -1.12 -16.53
CA PHE A 44 10.74 -0.83 -17.07
C PHE A 44 10.77 0.34 -18.04
N ALA A 45 11.48 1.43 -17.71
CA ALA A 45 11.63 2.60 -18.58
C ALA A 45 12.40 2.30 -19.89
N LEU A 46 13.28 1.30 -19.87
CA LEU A 46 13.99 0.80 -21.05
C LEU A 46 13.18 -0.25 -21.84
N GLU A 47 11.92 -0.48 -21.48
CA GLU A 47 11.04 -1.49 -22.10
C GLU A 47 11.60 -2.92 -22.04
N LEU A 48 12.50 -3.19 -21.09
CA LEU A 48 13.12 -4.51 -20.88
C LEU A 48 12.28 -5.42 -19.96
N MET A 49 11.10 -4.95 -19.53
CA MET A 49 10.21 -5.63 -18.61
C MET A 49 8.76 -5.41 -19.02
N SER A 50 7.94 -6.46 -18.95
CA SER A 50 6.50 -6.34 -19.18
C SER A 50 5.82 -5.53 -18.07
N GLU A 51 4.81 -4.75 -18.41
CA GLU A 51 4.02 -3.94 -17.49
C GLU A 51 3.39 -4.75 -16.34
N SER A 52 2.79 -5.91 -16.63
CA SER A 52 2.23 -6.80 -15.60
C SER A 52 3.28 -7.22 -14.55
N LEU A 53 4.50 -7.58 -14.99
CA LEU A 53 5.59 -7.91 -14.07
C LEU A 53 6.02 -6.71 -13.22
N TYR A 54 6.15 -5.54 -13.85
CA TYR A 54 6.47 -4.30 -13.14
C TYR A 54 5.43 -3.98 -12.06
N PHE A 55 4.14 -4.05 -12.40
CA PHE A 55 3.05 -3.79 -11.46
C PHE A 55 3.01 -4.79 -10.32
N ARG A 56 3.20 -6.09 -10.59
CA ARG A 56 3.28 -7.09 -9.51
C ARG A 56 4.45 -6.86 -8.57
N ILE A 57 5.60 -6.39 -9.07
CA ILE A 57 6.75 -6.06 -8.22
C ILE A 57 6.48 -4.79 -7.40
N LYS A 58 5.94 -3.75 -8.02
CA LYS A 58 5.76 -2.43 -7.37
C LYS A 58 4.53 -2.35 -6.46
N TYR A 59 3.43 -2.94 -6.87
CA TYR A 59 2.12 -2.84 -6.21
C TYR A 59 1.62 -4.17 -5.63
N GLY A 60 2.32 -5.28 -5.88
CA GLY A 60 1.89 -6.61 -5.45
C GLY A 60 0.74 -7.21 -6.27
N THR A 61 0.28 -6.51 -7.32
CA THR A 61 -0.84 -6.90 -8.19
C THR A 61 -0.69 -6.25 -9.57
N ASP A 62 -1.26 -6.85 -10.61
CA ASP A 62 -1.42 -6.27 -11.95
C ASP A 62 -2.87 -5.84 -12.25
N ASP A 63 -3.72 -5.81 -11.23
CA ASP A 63 -5.09 -5.32 -11.33
C ASP A 63 -5.15 -3.79 -11.29
N GLU A 64 -5.57 -3.17 -12.39
CA GLU A 64 -5.63 -1.71 -12.55
C GLU A 64 -6.52 -1.01 -11.52
N TYR A 65 -7.62 -1.64 -11.09
CA TYR A 65 -8.51 -1.07 -10.06
C TYR A 65 -7.78 -1.00 -8.71
N LEU A 66 -7.14 -2.10 -8.30
CA LEU A 66 -6.36 -2.12 -7.06
C LEU A 66 -5.17 -1.16 -7.14
N ILE A 67 -4.48 -1.08 -8.27
CA ILE A 67 -3.37 -0.15 -8.48
C ILE A 67 -3.85 1.30 -8.35
N ALA A 68 -5.01 1.64 -8.92
CA ALA A 68 -5.58 2.99 -8.80
C ALA A 68 -5.89 3.35 -7.34
N LEU A 69 -6.47 2.42 -6.57
CA LEU A 69 -6.70 2.62 -5.13
C LEU A 69 -5.39 2.84 -4.37
N LEU A 70 -4.40 1.95 -4.56
CA LEU A 70 -3.10 2.05 -3.90
C LEU A 70 -2.39 3.38 -4.19
N ARG A 71 -2.42 3.84 -5.45
CA ARG A 71 -1.83 5.12 -5.87
C ARG A 71 -2.53 6.34 -5.26
N ASN A 72 -3.79 6.20 -4.86
CA ASN A 72 -4.60 7.24 -4.23
C ASN A 72 -4.59 7.14 -2.69
N GLY A 73 -3.67 6.37 -2.10
CA GLY A 73 -3.41 6.38 -0.66
C GLY A 73 -4.12 5.30 0.14
N PHE A 74 -4.79 4.35 -0.52
CA PHE A 74 -5.36 3.19 0.15
C PHE A 74 -4.25 2.22 0.55
N SER A 75 -4.34 1.69 1.77
CA SER A 75 -3.54 0.56 2.20
C SER A 75 -3.89 -0.70 1.39
N PRO A 76 -2.97 -1.66 1.25
CA PRO A 76 -3.24 -2.91 0.53
C PRO A 76 -4.42 -3.70 1.09
N GLU A 77 -4.63 -3.65 2.40
CA GLU A 77 -5.77 -4.31 3.06
C GLU A 77 -7.08 -3.59 2.73
N LEU A 78 -7.12 -2.26 2.85
CA LEU A 78 -8.30 -1.47 2.53
C LEU A 78 -8.68 -1.61 1.04
N ALA A 79 -7.71 -1.56 0.13
CA ALA A 79 -7.96 -1.67 -1.31
C ALA A 79 -8.61 -3.00 -1.69
N ARG A 80 -8.15 -4.11 -1.10
CA ARG A 80 -8.75 -5.44 -1.29
C ARG A 80 -10.17 -5.50 -0.75
N LEU A 81 -10.36 -5.02 0.48
CA LEU A 81 -11.67 -5.01 1.13
C LEU A 81 -12.69 -4.17 0.36
N VAL A 82 -12.28 -2.99 -0.12
CA VAL A 82 -13.12 -2.13 -0.97
C VAL A 82 -13.50 -2.85 -2.25
N LYS A 83 -12.54 -3.48 -2.92
CA LYS A 83 -12.83 -4.21 -4.16
C LYS A 83 -13.82 -5.37 -3.95
N GLU A 84 -13.72 -6.08 -2.84
CA GLU A 84 -14.53 -7.28 -2.56
C GLU A 84 -15.94 -6.93 -2.06
N ASP A 85 -16.05 -6.00 -1.11
CA ASP A 85 -17.28 -5.79 -0.34
C ASP A 85 -17.91 -4.39 -0.52
N TYR A 86 -17.14 -3.39 -0.97
CA TYR A 86 -17.58 -1.97 -0.97
C TYR A 86 -17.32 -1.24 -2.29
N ALA A 87 -17.23 -1.97 -3.42
CA ALA A 87 -16.88 -1.38 -4.71
C ALA A 87 -17.87 -0.27 -5.13
N ASP A 88 -19.14 -0.40 -4.74
CA ASP A 88 -20.20 0.58 -5.01
C ASP A 88 -20.03 1.91 -4.25
N LEU A 89 -19.19 1.94 -3.21
CA LEU A 89 -18.94 3.12 -2.38
C LEU A 89 -17.66 3.88 -2.79
N VAL A 90 -17.00 3.45 -3.87
CA VAL A 90 -15.77 4.05 -4.38
C VAL A 90 -15.83 4.17 -5.89
N VAL A 91 -15.74 5.40 -6.39
CA VAL A 91 -15.71 5.69 -7.83
C VAL A 91 -14.26 5.78 -8.29
N VAL A 92 -13.86 4.93 -9.22
CA VAL A 92 -12.50 4.89 -9.75
C VAL A 92 -12.51 5.25 -11.23
N ASN A 93 -11.76 6.29 -11.60
CA ASN A 93 -11.47 6.65 -12.97
C ASN A 93 -10.04 6.21 -13.31
N ILE A 94 -9.90 5.06 -13.97
CA ILE A 94 -8.61 4.45 -14.31
C ILE A 94 -7.80 5.36 -15.27
N PRO A 95 -8.35 5.90 -16.38
CA PRO A 95 -7.59 6.77 -17.28
C PRO A 95 -6.99 8.01 -16.63
N LEU A 96 -7.72 8.62 -15.67
CA LEU A 96 -7.25 9.80 -14.93
C LEU A 96 -6.52 9.44 -13.64
N ASN A 97 -6.45 8.16 -13.27
CA ASN A 97 -5.94 7.66 -12.00
C ASN A 97 -6.54 8.39 -10.78
N GLN A 98 -7.84 8.67 -10.83
CA GLN A 98 -8.57 9.40 -9.79
C GLN A 98 -9.51 8.45 -9.05
N VAL A 99 -9.58 8.62 -7.73
CA VAL A 99 -10.48 7.86 -6.86
C VAL A 99 -11.29 8.84 -6.02
N ALA A 100 -12.61 8.68 -6.04
CA ALA A 100 -13.52 9.40 -5.16
C ALA A 100 -14.17 8.42 -4.18
N VAL A 101 -14.03 8.74 -2.89
CA VAL A 101 -14.57 7.92 -1.79
C VAL A 101 -15.86 8.54 -1.31
N LEU A 102 -16.93 7.76 -1.33
CA LEU A 102 -18.22 8.23 -0.83
C LEU A 102 -18.21 8.30 0.69
N PRO A 103 -18.85 9.32 1.30
CA PRO A 103 -18.90 9.49 2.75
C PRO A 103 -19.61 8.33 3.47
N GLY A 104 -20.35 7.49 2.75
CA GLY A 104 -20.98 6.29 3.29
C GLY A 104 -20.03 5.11 3.53
N LEU A 105 -18.82 5.11 2.97
CA LEU A 105 -17.85 4.01 3.12
C LEU A 105 -17.47 3.76 4.59
N PRO A 106 -17.02 4.77 5.37
CA PRO A 106 -16.63 4.54 6.77
C PRO A 106 -17.80 4.06 7.63
N ASP A 107 -19.02 4.54 7.36
CA ASP A 107 -20.21 4.17 8.12
C ASP A 107 -20.67 2.74 7.81
N ALA A 108 -20.54 2.30 6.55
CA ALA A 108 -20.78 0.92 6.17
C ALA A 108 -19.78 -0.03 6.84
N MET A 109 -18.49 0.34 6.85
CA MET A 109 -17.44 -0.47 7.49
C MET A 109 -17.64 -0.61 9.01
N ARG A 110 -18.07 0.45 9.70
CA ARG A 110 -18.41 0.39 11.14
C ARG A 110 -19.63 -0.48 11.40
N ARG A 111 -20.65 -0.42 10.52
CA ARG A 111 -21.86 -1.23 10.64
C ARG A 111 -21.55 -2.72 10.50
N ASP A 112 -20.65 -3.07 9.61
CA ASP A 112 -20.25 -4.45 9.33
C ASP A 112 -19.18 -4.98 10.33
N GLU A 113 -18.94 -4.25 11.43
CA GLU A 113 -17.95 -4.57 12.46
C GLU A 113 -16.55 -4.85 11.89
N ARG A 114 -16.17 -4.14 10.81
CA ARG A 114 -14.81 -4.19 10.27
C ARG A 114 -13.83 -3.48 11.20
N ASN A 115 -12.54 -3.74 11.01
CA ASN A 115 -11.46 -3.16 11.81
C ASN A 115 -11.56 -1.63 11.88
N ASP A 116 -11.63 -1.09 13.10
CA ASP A 116 -11.72 0.35 13.36
C ASP A 116 -10.62 1.16 12.69
N ILE A 117 -9.42 0.58 12.54
CA ILE A 117 -8.29 1.23 11.86
C ILE A 117 -8.61 1.43 10.37
N LEU A 118 -9.20 0.43 9.72
CA LEU A 118 -9.57 0.52 8.30
C LEU A 118 -10.73 1.50 8.10
N ALA A 119 -11.71 1.51 9.01
CA ALA A 119 -12.80 2.48 8.98
C ALA A 119 -12.30 3.92 9.17
N TYR A 120 -11.31 4.12 10.05
CA TYR A 120 -10.65 5.42 10.23
C TYR A 120 -9.84 5.81 8.99
N GLU A 121 -9.09 4.89 8.41
CA GLU A 121 -8.36 5.13 7.16
C GLU A 121 -9.32 5.57 6.04
N ALA A 122 -10.41 4.82 5.83
CA ALA A 122 -11.45 5.17 4.87
C ALA A 122 -12.03 6.56 5.14
N GLN A 123 -12.22 6.94 6.41
CA GLN A 123 -12.70 8.26 6.79
C GLN A 123 -11.72 9.37 6.38
N THR A 124 -10.41 9.15 6.51
CA THR A 124 -9.40 10.13 6.07
C THR A 124 -9.34 10.29 4.55
N LEU A 125 -9.76 9.27 3.80
CA LEU A 125 -9.79 9.26 2.34
C LEU A 125 -11.11 9.81 1.77
N VAL A 126 -12.11 10.09 2.60
CA VAL A 126 -13.37 10.69 2.15
C VAL A 126 -13.08 12.02 1.47
N SER A 127 -13.34 12.05 0.17
CA SER A 127 -13.18 13.24 -0.66
C SER A 127 -14.25 14.28 -0.31
N VAL A 128 -13.93 15.14 0.66
CA VAL A 128 -14.74 16.32 0.98
C VAL A 128 -14.50 17.37 -0.11
N GLY A 129 -15.38 17.44 -1.11
CA GLY A 129 -15.43 18.55 -2.07
C GLY A 129 -14.83 18.30 -3.46
N LEU A 130 -14.73 17.06 -3.94
CA LEU A 130 -14.55 16.81 -5.38
C LEU A 130 -15.92 16.85 -6.05
N ASP A 131 -16.11 17.77 -7.00
CA ASP A 131 -17.32 17.88 -7.81
C ASP A 131 -17.58 16.57 -8.56
N PHE A 132 -18.45 15.73 -7.99
CA PHE A 132 -18.92 14.48 -8.58
C PHE A 132 -19.54 14.68 -9.99
N ALA A 133 -19.90 15.92 -10.34
CA ALA A 133 -20.43 16.31 -11.64
C ALA A 133 -19.37 16.36 -12.77
N ALA A 134 -18.07 16.39 -12.45
CA ALA A 134 -17.00 16.46 -13.45
C ALA A 134 -16.42 15.07 -13.82
N MET A 135 -16.85 14.00 -13.15
CA MET A 135 -16.35 12.63 -13.35
C MET A 135 -17.34 11.69 -14.05
N LEU A 136 -18.55 12.15 -14.38
CA LEU A 136 -19.55 11.48 -15.22
C LEU A 136 -19.53 12.07 -16.64
#